data_AF-A0A6A6PP42-F1
#
_entry.id   AF-A0A6A6PP42-F1
#
_cell.length_a   1.000
_cell.length_b   1.000
_cell.length_c   1.000
_cell.angle_alpha   90.00
_cell.angle_beta   90.00
_cell.angle_gamma   90.00
#
_symmetry.space_group_name_H-M   'P 1'
#
loop_
_entity.id
_entity.type
_entity.pdbx_description
1 polymer ?
#
loop_
_entity_poly.entity_id
_entity_poly.type
_entity_poly.pdbx_seq_one_letter_code
_entity_poly.pdbx_strand_id
1 'polypeptide(L)'
;MDPIVLAAREKYTQPKAVVVQEELTEFQRELAKNPFAQSLASPIRQCSLTRVRLPTHFLQPFSTVVSSTRFAPEGDKRPHLLPHPARTRHEAYVSTGSSSYVINRRHVLDYLNRKGKWTAAVSFRMQEGYAKVGVKKRAKVGDTWVWDREMPERILGDLRAEVVKRLEECCGMTEEGKKLDLIVSLDTVADRRGITPAALLRVESTAAPLALAVVNPWLPVYDLPTLLGPAIFSSSTLSKRHPASPTLAIFQHPSTISLLLALDRLATYTRAPTTRANGLGQPAIFSL
;
A
#
# COMPACT_ATOMS: atom_id res chain seq x y z
N MET A 1 26.75 27.20 29.58
CA MET A 1 26.71 25.94 28.80
C MET A 1 27.69 26.08 27.65
N ASP A 2 28.39 25.01 27.31
CA ASP A 2 29.40 25.01 26.24
C ASP A 2 28.72 25.16 24.85
N PRO A 3 29.05 26.18 24.05
CA PRO A 3 28.39 26.45 22.76
C PRO A 3 28.54 25.29 21.76
N ILE A 4 29.61 24.50 21.86
CA ILE A 4 29.84 23.33 21.00
C ILE A 4 28.78 22.25 21.27
N VAL A 5 28.39 22.07 22.53
CA VAL A 5 27.39 21.08 22.96
C VAL A 5 25.99 21.48 22.52
N LEU A 6 25.67 22.78 22.54
CA LEU A 6 24.39 23.30 22.04
C LEU A 6 24.27 23.12 20.52
N ALA A 7 25.30 23.52 19.76
CA ALA A 7 25.33 23.34 18.31
C ALA A 7 25.26 21.86 17.89
N ALA A 8 25.92 20.96 18.64
CA ALA A 8 25.83 19.52 18.41
C ALA A 8 24.42 18.97 18.63
N ARG A 9 23.69 19.45 19.65
CA ARG A 9 22.30 19.06 19.92
C ARG A 9 21.34 19.61 18.87
N GLU A 10 21.52 20.86 18.46
CA GLU A 10 20.67 21.50 17.45
C GLU A 10 20.85 20.85 16.07
N LYS A 11 22.06 20.43 15.69
CA LYS A 11 22.34 19.75 14.42
C LYS A 11 21.47 18.51 14.18
N TYR A 12 21.16 17.74 15.23
CA TYR A 12 20.31 16.53 15.12
C TYR A 12 18.81 16.82 15.30
N THR A 13 18.46 18.03 15.71
CA THR A 13 17.07 18.48 15.93
C THR A 13 16.53 19.21 14.70
N GLN A 14 17.41 19.81 13.89
CA GLN A 14 17.01 20.50 12.67
C GLN A 14 16.37 19.53 11.67
N PRO A 15 15.14 19.80 11.19
CA PRO A 15 14.52 19.02 10.15
C PRO A 15 15.38 19.12 8.88
N LYS A 16 15.48 18.00 8.15
CA LYS A 16 16.17 17.99 6.86
C LYS A 16 15.51 19.02 5.94
N ALA A 17 16.33 19.82 5.24
CA ALA A 17 15.84 20.77 4.25
C ALA A 17 14.91 20.05 3.26
N VAL A 18 13.74 20.62 3.01
CA VAL A 18 12.79 20.11 2.04
C VAL A 18 13.34 20.45 0.66
N VAL A 19 13.59 19.43 -0.15
CA VAL A 19 14.02 19.62 -1.55
C VAL A 19 12.83 20.16 -2.34
N VAL A 20 13.00 21.34 -2.95
CA VAL A 20 11.98 21.94 -3.83
C VAL A 20 11.96 21.17 -5.15
N GLN A 21 10.78 20.79 -5.63
CA GLN A 21 10.65 19.96 -6.84
C GLN A 21 11.21 20.64 -8.11
N GLU A 22 11.27 21.97 -8.12
CA GLU A 22 11.76 22.79 -9.23
C GLU A 22 13.28 22.71 -9.41
N GLU A 23 14.02 22.37 -8.35
CA GLU A 23 15.48 22.24 -8.37
C GLU A 23 15.93 20.85 -8.84
N LEU A 24 15.00 19.95 -9.14
CA LEU A 24 15.30 18.60 -9.58
C LEU A 24 15.74 18.58 -11.05
N THR A 25 16.86 17.90 -11.29
CA THR A 25 17.32 17.55 -12.65
C THR A 25 16.24 16.78 -13.41
N GLU A 26 16.25 16.81 -14.74
CA GLU A 26 15.28 16.09 -15.57
C GLU A 26 15.23 14.60 -15.23
N PHE A 27 16.41 13.97 -15.07
CA PHE A 27 16.52 12.59 -14.64
C PHE A 27 15.87 12.34 -13.26
N GLN A 28 16.07 13.23 -12.29
CA GLN A 28 15.43 13.11 -10.97
C GLN A 28 13.91 13.25 -11.06
N ARG A 29 13.40 14.12 -11.95
CA ARG A 29 11.97 14.27 -12.19
C ARG A 29 11.38 13.01 -12.83
N GLU A 30 12.06 12.41 -13.80
CA GLU A 30 11.65 11.14 -14.40
C GLU A 30 11.70 9.99 -13.39
N LEU A 31 12.77 9.89 -12.61
CA LEU A 31 12.92 8.88 -11.57
C LEU A 31 11.84 9.03 -10.49
N ALA A 32 11.52 10.27 -10.11
CA ALA A 32 10.46 10.56 -9.15
C ALA A 32 9.11 10.04 -9.65
N LYS A 33 8.83 10.16 -10.96
CA LYS A 33 7.61 9.69 -11.62
C LYS A 33 7.54 8.18 -11.84
N ASN A 34 8.61 7.43 -11.57
CA ASN A 34 8.64 5.98 -11.81
C ASN A 34 8.14 5.21 -10.56
N PRO A 35 6.99 4.51 -10.64
CA PRO A 35 6.45 3.77 -9.48
C PRO A 35 7.37 2.64 -9.01
N PHE A 36 8.09 1.98 -9.91
CA PHE A 36 9.04 0.91 -9.53
C PHE A 36 10.22 1.48 -8.75
N ALA A 37 10.79 2.60 -9.21
CA ALA A 37 11.86 3.28 -8.48
C ALA A 37 11.40 3.70 -7.07
N GLN A 38 10.18 4.23 -6.95
CA GLN A 38 9.60 4.61 -5.66
C GLN A 38 9.38 3.40 -4.73
N SER A 39 8.92 2.27 -5.26
CA SER A 39 8.75 1.04 -4.49
C SER A 39 10.07 0.53 -3.89
N LEU A 40 11.15 0.59 -4.69
CA LEU A 40 12.50 0.15 -4.32
C LEU A 40 13.21 1.14 -3.41
N ALA A 41 12.94 2.44 -3.56
CA ALA A 41 13.47 3.50 -2.71
C ALA A 41 12.86 3.48 -1.29
N SER A 42 11.75 2.76 -1.08
CA SER A 42 11.16 2.62 0.24
C SER A 42 12.12 1.93 1.22
N PRO A 43 12.11 2.28 2.53
CA PRO A 43 13.09 1.76 3.48
C PRO A 43 13.15 0.24 3.50
N ILE A 44 14.36 -0.33 3.51
CA ILE A 44 14.52 -1.78 3.63
C ILE A 44 14.21 -2.22 5.07
N ARG A 45 13.38 -3.26 5.20
CA ARG A 45 13.04 -3.91 6.47
C ARG A 45 13.17 -5.42 6.33
N GLN A 46 13.33 -6.09 7.46
CA GLN A 46 13.43 -7.54 7.52
C GLN A 46 12.07 -8.16 7.81
N CYS A 47 11.66 -9.13 7.01
CA CYS A 47 10.50 -9.96 7.27
C CYS A 47 10.73 -10.77 8.56
N SER A 48 9.80 -10.70 9.52
CA SER A 48 9.93 -11.42 10.78
C SER A 48 9.76 -12.93 10.64
N LEU A 49 9.03 -13.37 9.61
CA LEU A 49 8.79 -14.78 9.32
C LEU A 49 9.96 -15.41 8.53
N THR A 50 10.30 -14.87 7.37
CA THR A 50 11.27 -15.48 6.44
C THR A 50 12.69 -14.95 6.58
N ARG A 51 12.88 -13.89 7.38
CA ARG A 51 14.16 -13.18 7.57
C ARG A 51 14.72 -12.50 6.31
N VAL A 52 14.02 -12.53 5.18
CA VAL A 52 14.37 -11.80 3.95
C VAL A 52 14.30 -10.29 4.19
N ARG A 53 15.21 -9.53 3.58
CA ARG A 53 15.22 -8.06 3.62
C ARG A 53 14.63 -7.51 2.32
N LEU A 54 13.54 -6.75 2.43
CA LEU A 54 12.84 -6.16 1.30
C LEU A 54 12.48 -4.70 1.61
N PRO A 55 12.33 -3.84 0.58
CA PRO A 55 11.69 -2.54 0.74
C PRO A 55 10.30 -2.66 1.39
N THR A 56 9.93 -1.71 2.25
CA THR A 56 8.63 -1.70 2.97
C THR A 56 7.42 -1.83 2.07
N HIS A 57 7.50 -1.38 0.81
CA HIS A 57 6.43 -1.54 -0.18
C HIS A 57 5.94 -2.98 -0.32
N PHE A 58 6.86 -3.95 -0.27
CA PHE A 58 6.58 -5.39 -0.41
C PHE A 58 6.21 -6.07 0.92
N LEU A 59 6.16 -5.31 2.01
CA LEU A 59 5.94 -5.82 3.35
C LEU A 59 4.63 -5.27 3.92
N GLN A 60 3.90 -6.12 4.61
CA GLN A 60 2.77 -5.76 5.44
C GLN A 60 3.29 -5.48 6.85
N PRO A 61 3.26 -4.23 7.31
CA PRO A 61 3.59 -3.92 8.69
C PRO A 61 2.46 -4.34 9.62
N PHE A 62 2.82 -4.78 10.82
CA PHE A 62 1.91 -5.07 11.92
C PHE A 62 2.33 -4.29 13.16
N SER A 63 1.37 -3.79 13.91
CA SER A 63 1.59 -3.11 15.19
C SER A 63 0.73 -3.73 16.28
N THR A 64 1.24 -3.73 17.51
CA THR A 64 0.45 -4.11 18.67
C THR A 64 -0.34 -2.89 19.11
N VAL A 65 -1.65 -3.05 19.17
CA VAL A 65 -2.56 -2.08 19.77
C VAL A 65 -3.14 -2.64 21.05
N VAL A 66 -3.41 -1.77 22.01
CA VAL A 66 -4.05 -2.11 23.28
C VAL A 66 -5.30 -1.25 23.42
N SER A 67 -6.39 -1.84 23.89
CA SER A 67 -7.62 -1.12 24.14
C SER A 67 -7.38 0.02 25.14
N SER A 68 -7.73 1.23 24.73
CA SER A 68 -7.72 2.43 25.57
C SER A 68 -8.80 2.29 26.64
N THR A 69 -8.43 2.53 27.90
CA THR A 69 -9.34 2.42 29.06
C THR A 69 -10.54 3.36 28.98
N ARG A 70 -10.53 4.38 28.12
CA ARG A 70 -11.63 5.34 27.97
C ARG A 70 -12.84 4.83 27.17
N PHE A 71 -12.64 3.86 26.27
CA PHE A 71 -13.68 3.44 25.32
C PHE A 71 -13.74 1.92 25.10
N ALA A 72 -12.89 1.15 25.79
CA ALA A 72 -12.92 -0.30 25.71
C ALA A 72 -14.15 -0.84 26.46
N PRO A 73 -14.87 -1.84 25.90
CA PRO A 73 -15.80 -2.63 26.70
C PRO A 73 -15.04 -3.21 27.89
N GLU A 74 -15.67 -3.14 29.06
CA GLU A 74 -15.06 -3.41 30.35
C GLU A 74 -14.42 -4.81 30.39
N GLY A 75 -13.09 -4.88 30.35
CA GLY A 75 -12.33 -6.11 30.63
C GLY A 75 -11.30 -6.58 29.60
N ASP A 76 -11.37 -6.22 28.31
CA ASP A 76 -10.40 -6.75 27.32
C ASP A 76 -9.16 -5.84 27.16
N LYS A 77 -8.17 -6.05 28.04
CA LYS A 77 -6.84 -5.40 28.00
C LYS A 77 -5.82 -6.18 27.17
N ARG A 78 -6.26 -7.18 26.40
CA ARG A 78 -5.33 -7.99 25.61
C ARG A 78 -4.77 -7.18 24.44
N PRO A 79 -3.49 -7.34 24.13
CA PRO A 79 -2.89 -6.71 22.97
C PRO A 79 -3.39 -7.39 21.68
N HIS A 80 -3.91 -6.59 20.76
CA HIS A 80 -4.29 -7.05 19.42
C HIS A 80 -3.15 -6.78 18.44
N LEU A 81 -2.84 -7.78 17.61
CA LEU A 81 -1.92 -7.60 16.49
C LEU A 81 -2.72 -7.17 15.27
N LEU A 82 -2.53 -5.94 14.80
CA LEU A 82 -3.27 -5.38 13.65
C LEU A 82 -2.32 -4.87 12.56
N PRO A 83 -2.75 -4.84 11.28
CA PRO A 83 -1.97 -4.24 10.20
C PRO A 83 -1.73 -2.74 10.45
N HIS A 84 -0.58 -2.22 10.01
CA HIS A 84 -0.22 -0.81 10.09
C HIS A 84 -0.32 -0.09 8.72
N PRO A 85 -0.69 1.21 8.66
CA PRO A 85 -1.32 1.97 9.74
C PRO A 85 -2.60 1.27 10.12
N ALA A 86 -2.76 0.94 11.40
CA ALA A 86 -4.04 0.52 11.88
C ALA A 86 -4.87 1.77 11.65
N ARG A 87 -5.77 1.76 10.67
CA ARG A 87 -6.80 2.79 10.50
C ARG A 87 -7.79 2.72 11.67
N THR A 88 -7.31 2.43 12.88
CA THR A 88 -7.97 2.74 14.12
C THR A 88 -7.93 4.26 14.28
N ARG A 89 -8.79 4.92 13.50
CA ARG A 89 -9.53 6.13 13.90
C ARG A 89 -10.46 5.84 15.10
N HIS A 90 -10.37 4.66 15.70
CA HIS A 90 -11.00 4.36 16.97
C HIS A 90 -10.07 4.85 18.08
N GLU A 91 -10.49 5.94 18.73
CA GLU A 91 -9.99 6.43 20.03
C GLU A 91 -9.88 5.33 21.10
N ALA A 92 -10.54 4.19 20.85
CA ALA A 92 -10.52 2.99 21.65
C ALA A 92 -9.21 2.17 21.60
N TYR A 93 -8.21 2.48 20.76
CA TYR A 93 -6.96 1.70 20.72
C TYR A 93 -5.71 2.58 20.70
N VAL A 94 -4.73 2.26 21.54
CA VAL A 94 -3.41 2.91 21.61
C VAL A 94 -2.36 1.97 21.04
N SER A 95 -1.60 2.46 20.04
CA SER A 95 -0.47 1.72 19.49
C SER A 95 0.72 1.75 20.44
N THR A 96 1.41 0.61 20.56
CA THR A 96 2.68 0.50 21.32
C THR A 96 3.88 1.15 20.62
N GLY A 97 3.68 1.73 19.43
CA GLY A 97 4.69 2.47 18.66
C GLY A 97 5.73 1.61 17.94
N SER A 98 5.74 0.30 18.17
CA SER A 98 6.64 -0.64 17.47
C SER A 98 5.87 -1.43 16.41
N SER A 99 6.52 -1.62 15.26
CA SER A 99 5.98 -2.42 14.16
C SER A 99 6.91 -3.57 13.78
N SER A 100 6.33 -4.71 13.44
CA SER A 100 6.99 -5.80 12.72
C SER A 100 6.55 -5.80 11.27
N TYR A 101 7.22 -6.58 10.42
CA TYR A 101 6.95 -6.62 8.99
C TYR A 101 6.89 -8.07 8.52
N VAL A 102 5.90 -8.41 7.72
CA VAL A 102 5.75 -9.72 7.07
C VAL A 102 5.62 -9.48 5.56
N ILE A 103 5.94 -10.45 4.71
CA ILE A 103 5.73 -10.32 3.25
C ILE A 103 4.23 -10.05 2.97
N ASN A 104 3.94 -9.03 2.17
CA ASN A 104 2.57 -8.63 1.82
C ASN A 104 1.98 -9.54 0.73
N ARG A 105 1.77 -10.82 1.05
CA ARG A 105 1.16 -11.80 0.14
C ARG A 105 0.11 -12.61 0.87
N ARG A 106 -1.01 -12.88 0.18
CA ARG A 106 -2.14 -13.62 0.75
C ARG A 106 -1.73 -14.96 1.34
N HIS A 107 -0.99 -15.78 0.60
CA HIS A 107 -0.55 -17.11 1.06
C HIS A 107 0.35 -17.06 2.31
N VAL A 108 1.12 -15.99 2.51
CA VAL A 108 1.95 -15.80 3.71
C VAL A 108 1.07 -15.55 4.92
N LEU A 109 0.02 -14.74 4.76
CA LEU A 109 -0.93 -14.49 5.84
C LEU A 109 -1.82 -15.71 6.12
N ASP A 110 -2.21 -16.46 5.10
CA ASP A 110 -2.90 -17.75 5.28
C ASP A 110 -2.00 -18.75 6.05
N TYR A 111 -0.69 -18.71 5.82
CA TYR A 111 0.26 -19.48 6.62
C TYR A 111 0.33 -19.00 8.09
N LEU A 112 0.30 -17.69 8.35
CA LEU A 112 0.26 -17.15 9.71
C LEU A 112 -1.04 -17.53 10.46
N ASN A 113 -2.16 -17.68 9.73
CA ASN A 113 -3.44 -18.14 10.28
C ASN A 113 -3.39 -19.59 10.79
N ARG A 114 -2.39 -20.38 10.39
CA ARG A 114 -2.19 -21.72 10.96
C ARG A 114 -1.84 -21.61 12.45
N LYS A 115 -2.31 -22.58 13.24
CA LYS A 115 -2.24 -22.56 14.71
C LYS A 115 -0.85 -22.15 15.22
N GLY A 116 -0.78 -20.99 15.88
CA GLY A 116 0.41 -20.45 16.55
C GLY A 116 1.47 -19.81 15.65
N LYS A 117 1.32 -19.81 14.32
CA LYS A 117 2.36 -19.28 13.40
C LYS A 117 2.43 -17.75 13.37
N TRP A 118 1.30 -17.08 13.57
CA TRP A 118 1.21 -15.61 13.70
C TRP A 118 2.11 -15.03 14.81
N THR A 119 2.52 -15.82 15.81
CA THR A 119 3.43 -15.35 16.87
C THR A 119 4.77 -14.85 16.33
N ALA A 120 5.22 -15.35 15.18
CA ALA A 120 6.41 -14.86 14.47
C ALA A 120 6.26 -13.41 13.97
N ALA A 121 5.04 -12.89 13.86
CA ALA A 121 4.76 -11.50 13.53
C ALA A 121 4.83 -10.57 14.76
N VAL A 122 5.04 -11.09 15.98
CA VAL A 122 5.22 -10.24 17.17
C VAL A 122 6.70 -10.08 17.46
N SER A 123 7.22 -8.86 17.28
CA SER A 123 8.62 -8.56 17.58
C SER A 123 8.86 -8.38 19.08
N PHE A 124 10.11 -8.56 19.51
CA PHE A 124 10.52 -8.28 20.90
C PHE A 124 10.21 -6.84 21.31
N ARG A 125 10.45 -5.85 20.43
CA ARG A 125 10.12 -4.44 20.70
C ARG A 125 8.63 -4.19 20.95
N MET A 126 7.77 -4.95 20.29
CA MET A 126 6.32 -4.86 20.53
C MET A 126 5.94 -5.42 21.91
N GLN A 127 6.62 -6.47 22.36
CA GLN A 127 6.44 -7.01 23.72
C GLN A 127 6.94 -6.01 24.77
N GLU A 128 8.09 -5.38 24.55
CA GLU A 128 8.61 -4.32 25.43
C GLU A 128 7.68 -3.10 25.47
N GLY A 129 7.17 -2.66 24.32
CA GLY A 129 6.20 -1.58 24.23
C GLY A 129 4.93 -1.88 25.02
N TYR A 130 4.40 -3.10 24.90
CA TYR A 130 3.27 -3.56 25.72
C TYR A 130 3.59 -3.60 27.22
N ALA A 131 4.77 -4.07 27.61
CA ALA A 131 5.20 -4.11 29.00
C ALA A 131 5.25 -2.71 29.65
N LYS A 132 5.62 -1.67 28.88
CA LYS A 132 5.62 -0.27 29.32
C LYS A 132 4.20 0.29 29.55
N VAL A 133 3.19 -0.23 28.84
CA VAL A 133 1.78 0.15 29.01
C VAL A 133 1.16 -0.50 30.26
N GLY A 134 1.92 -1.30 31.01
CA GLY A 134 1.63 -1.59 32.42
C GLY A 134 0.80 -2.86 32.71
N VAL A 135 0.66 -3.79 31.76
CA VAL A 135 -0.24 -4.95 31.95
C VAL A 135 0.49 -6.23 32.38
N LYS A 136 1.76 -6.46 31.99
CA LYS A 136 2.64 -7.56 32.47
C LYS A 136 4.04 -7.46 31.85
N LYS A 137 5.11 -7.64 32.65
CA LYS A 137 6.51 -7.49 32.18
C LYS A 137 6.99 -8.56 31.17
N ARG A 138 6.35 -9.72 31.09
CA ARG A 138 6.70 -10.82 30.16
C ARG A 138 5.49 -11.72 29.85
N ALA A 139 4.53 -11.20 29.10
CA ALA A 139 3.38 -11.99 28.67
C ALA A 139 3.77 -12.95 27.51
N LYS A 140 3.38 -14.23 27.62
CA LYS A 140 3.60 -15.22 26.55
C LYS A 140 2.73 -14.87 25.36
N VAL A 141 3.37 -14.58 24.22
CA VAL A 141 2.69 -14.04 23.02
C VAL A 141 1.49 -14.89 22.61
N GLY A 142 1.68 -16.19 22.43
CA GLY A 142 0.62 -17.08 21.95
C GLY A 142 -0.62 -17.17 22.83
N ASP A 143 -0.49 -16.86 24.13
CA ASP A 143 -1.60 -16.96 25.09
C ASP A 143 -2.23 -15.59 25.37
N THR A 144 -1.46 -14.50 25.19
CA THR A 144 -1.89 -13.14 25.60
C THR A 144 -2.31 -12.26 24.42
N TRP A 145 -1.67 -12.41 23.25
CA TRP A 145 -1.99 -11.61 22.07
C TRP A 145 -3.19 -12.17 21.34
N VAL A 146 -4.02 -11.27 20.83
CA VAL A 146 -5.16 -11.62 19.98
C VAL A 146 -4.76 -11.45 18.52
N TRP A 147 -4.91 -12.54 17.78
CA TRP A 147 -4.79 -12.57 16.32
C TRP A 147 -6.17 -12.81 15.72
N ASP A 148 -6.56 -11.94 14.79
CA ASP A 148 -7.81 -12.08 14.03
C ASP A 148 -7.64 -13.20 12.98
N ARG A 149 -8.52 -14.21 12.97
CA ARG A 149 -8.46 -15.26 11.95
C ARG A 149 -8.83 -14.72 10.56
N GLU A 150 -9.59 -13.63 10.50
CA GLU A 150 -9.96 -12.95 9.25
C GLU A 150 -8.92 -11.89 8.84
N MET A 151 -7.73 -11.87 9.45
CA MET A 151 -6.66 -10.93 9.12
C MET A 151 -6.38 -10.80 7.62
N PRO A 152 -6.34 -11.90 6.84
CA PRO A 152 -6.11 -11.80 5.41
C PRO A 152 -7.24 -11.07 4.66
N GLU A 153 -8.51 -11.20 5.10
CA GLU A 153 -9.64 -10.48 4.50
C GLU A 153 -9.65 -9.02 4.93
N ARG A 154 -9.31 -8.73 6.19
CA ARG A 154 -9.14 -7.37 6.69
C ARG A 154 -8.11 -6.60 5.88
N ILE A 155 -6.92 -7.18 5.67
CA ILE A 155 -5.85 -6.55 4.87
C ILE A 155 -6.28 -6.38 3.40
N LEU A 156 -7.01 -7.35 2.84
CA LEU A 156 -7.58 -7.21 1.49
C LEU A 156 -8.54 -6.01 1.42
N GLY A 157 -9.42 -5.87 2.41
CA GLY A 157 -10.35 -4.74 2.53
C GLY A 157 -9.61 -3.41 2.63
N ASP A 158 -8.57 -3.32 3.47
CA ASP A 158 -7.75 -2.13 3.63
C ASP A 158 -7.03 -1.73 2.32
N LEU A 159 -6.44 -2.71 1.61
CA LEU A 159 -5.78 -2.47 0.33
C LEU A 159 -6.77 -2.01 -0.76
N ARG A 160 -7.94 -2.62 -0.84
CA ARG A 160 -9.01 -2.21 -1.77
C ARG A 160 -9.52 -0.80 -1.46
N ALA A 161 -9.77 -0.51 -0.19
CA ALA A 161 -10.20 0.82 0.25
C ALA A 161 -9.15 1.90 -0.04
N GLU A 162 -7.86 1.58 0.09
CA GLU A 162 -6.77 2.48 -0.29
C GLU A 162 -6.78 2.75 -1.80
N VAL A 163 -6.91 1.73 -2.65
CA VAL A 163 -6.98 1.91 -4.11
C VAL A 163 -8.18 2.78 -4.49
N VAL A 164 -9.38 2.50 -3.95
CA VAL A 164 -10.58 3.32 -4.23
C VAL A 164 -10.37 4.77 -3.83
N LYS A 165 -9.80 5.01 -2.63
CA LYS A 165 -9.48 6.37 -2.17
C LYS A 165 -8.55 7.09 -3.14
N ARG A 166 -7.47 6.43 -3.60
CA ARG A 166 -6.51 7.04 -4.55
C ARG A 166 -7.11 7.26 -5.93
N LEU A 167 -8.00 6.37 -6.38
CA LEU A 167 -8.73 6.55 -7.63
C LEU A 167 -9.62 7.79 -7.56
N GLU A 168 -10.36 7.96 -6.47
CA GLU A 168 -11.21 9.14 -6.23
C GLU A 168 -10.39 10.43 -6.20
N GLU A 169 -9.26 10.43 -5.49
CA GLU A 169 -8.32 11.56 -5.46
C GLU A 169 -7.83 11.90 -6.87
N CYS A 170 -7.43 10.91 -7.68
CA CYS A 170 -6.95 11.13 -9.05
C CYS A 170 -8.06 11.63 -9.99
N CYS A 171 -9.30 11.18 -9.80
CA CYS A 171 -10.44 11.66 -10.58
C CYS A 171 -10.85 13.10 -10.19
N GLY A 172 -10.59 13.52 -8.95
CA GLY A 172 -10.97 14.83 -8.42
C GLY A 172 -9.92 15.93 -8.59
N MET A 173 -8.72 15.61 -9.08
CA MET A 173 -7.60 16.56 -9.11
C MET A 173 -7.82 17.75 -10.04
N THR A 174 -7.45 18.92 -9.54
CA THR A 174 -7.37 20.19 -10.28
C THR A 174 -5.99 20.82 -10.05
N GLU A 175 -5.36 21.32 -11.10
CA GLU A 175 -4.18 22.17 -11.03
C GLU A 175 -4.50 23.50 -11.72
N GLU A 176 -4.18 24.62 -11.07
CA GLU A 176 -4.45 25.97 -11.59
C GLU A 176 -5.92 26.20 -11.99
N GLY A 177 -6.85 25.55 -11.28
CA GLY A 177 -8.30 25.62 -11.57
C GLY A 177 -8.76 24.76 -12.75
N LYS A 178 -7.85 24.07 -13.46
CA LYS A 178 -8.18 23.11 -14.51
C LYS A 178 -8.20 21.70 -13.95
N LYS A 179 -9.26 20.95 -14.25
CA LYS A 179 -9.35 19.54 -13.90
C LYS A 179 -8.29 18.76 -14.68
N LEU A 180 -7.45 18.02 -13.95
CA LEU A 180 -6.48 17.13 -14.56
C LEU A 180 -7.16 15.82 -14.90
N ASP A 181 -7.31 15.56 -16.19
CA ASP A 181 -7.77 14.27 -16.68
C ASP A 181 -6.61 13.25 -16.67
N LEU A 182 -6.24 12.82 -15.46
CA LEU A 182 -5.17 11.85 -15.19
C LEU A 182 -5.57 10.40 -15.52
N ILE A 183 -6.87 10.15 -15.56
CA ILE A 183 -7.49 8.87 -15.93
C ILE A 183 -8.46 9.18 -17.07
N VAL A 184 -8.24 8.59 -18.24
CA VAL A 184 -9.07 8.84 -19.43
C VAL A 184 -9.47 7.54 -20.12
N SER A 185 -10.52 7.57 -20.94
CA SER A 185 -10.81 6.45 -21.83
C SER A 185 -9.67 6.24 -22.81
N LEU A 186 -9.30 4.98 -23.07
CA LEU A 186 -8.28 4.63 -24.04
C LEU A 186 -8.59 5.19 -25.43
N ASP A 187 -9.88 5.26 -25.81
CA ASP A 187 -10.32 5.79 -27.11
C ASP A 187 -9.92 7.26 -27.31
N THR A 188 -9.91 8.05 -26.22
CA THR A 188 -9.51 9.46 -26.23
C THR A 188 -8.00 9.66 -26.21
N VAL A 189 -7.21 8.60 -25.97
CA VAL A 189 -5.75 8.66 -25.94
C VAL A 189 -5.17 8.79 -27.34
N ALA A 190 -5.84 8.25 -28.37
CA ALA A 190 -5.41 8.36 -29.77
C ALA A 190 -5.25 9.82 -30.23
N ASP A 191 -6.04 10.74 -29.65
CA ASP A 191 -5.98 12.17 -29.95
C ASP A 191 -4.84 12.90 -29.22
N ARG A 192 -4.34 12.34 -28.10
CA ARG A 192 -3.25 12.90 -27.29
C ARG A 192 -1.89 12.39 -27.77
N ARG A 193 -1.48 12.82 -28.97
CA ARG A 193 -0.18 12.47 -29.57
C ARG A 193 0.97 12.79 -28.61
N GLY A 194 1.78 11.79 -28.26
CA GLY A 194 3.05 11.94 -27.54
C GLY A 194 3.05 11.64 -26.04
N ILE A 195 1.90 11.35 -25.42
CA ILE A 195 1.85 11.01 -23.98
C ILE A 195 1.64 9.50 -23.83
N THR A 196 2.68 8.79 -23.36
CA THR A 196 2.55 7.37 -23.04
C THR A 196 1.84 7.18 -21.70
N PRO A 197 0.81 6.32 -21.61
CA PRO A 197 0.23 5.97 -20.33
C PRO A 197 1.25 5.26 -19.43
N ALA A 198 1.08 5.42 -18.12
CA ALA A 198 1.87 4.73 -17.10
C ALA A 198 1.28 3.34 -16.74
N ALA A 199 -0.04 3.18 -16.87
CA ALA A 199 -0.73 1.91 -16.68
C ALA A 199 -2.10 1.90 -17.38
N LEU A 200 -2.66 0.71 -17.60
CA LEU A 200 -4.03 0.53 -18.07
C LEU A 200 -4.90 -0.09 -16.97
N LEU A 201 -6.15 0.35 -16.91
CA LEU A 201 -7.19 -0.17 -16.04
C LEU A 201 -8.24 -0.83 -16.90
N ARG A 202 -8.41 -2.15 -16.75
CA ARG A 202 -9.52 -2.87 -17.36
C ARG A 202 -10.73 -2.75 -16.45
N VAL A 203 -11.81 -2.24 -17.02
CA VAL A 203 -13.10 -1.99 -16.34
C VAL A 203 -14.07 -3.13 -16.60
N GLU A 204 -13.96 -3.79 -17.76
CA GLU A 204 -14.74 -4.99 -18.11
C GLU A 204 -13.84 -6.20 -18.31
N SER A 205 -14.07 -7.26 -17.53
CA SER A 205 -13.23 -8.48 -17.56
C SER A 205 -13.26 -9.19 -18.92
N THR A 206 -14.38 -9.07 -19.65
CA THR A 206 -14.64 -9.69 -20.96
C THR A 206 -14.07 -8.92 -22.16
N ALA A 207 -13.44 -7.76 -21.94
CA ALA A 207 -12.87 -6.97 -23.03
C ALA A 207 -11.69 -7.71 -23.70
N ALA A 208 -11.66 -7.67 -25.04
CA ALA A 208 -10.62 -8.25 -25.88
C ALA A 208 -9.20 -7.76 -25.47
N PRO A 209 -8.12 -8.50 -25.81
CA PRO A 209 -6.75 -8.04 -25.57
C PRO A 209 -6.54 -6.65 -26.17
N LEU A 210 -6.04 -5.74 -25.33
CA LEU A 210 -5.97 -4.31 -25.62
C LEU A 210 -4.95 -4.03 -26.72
N ALA A 211 -5.39 -3.39 -27.82
CA ALA A 211 -4.53 -3.02 -28.93
C ALA A 211 -3.30 -2.19 -28.48
N LEU A 212 -3.45 -1.31 -27.49
CA LEU A 212 -2.34 -0.51 -26.92
C LEU A 212 -1.38 -1.32 -26.06
N ALA A 213 -1.86 -2.40 -25.48
CA ALA A 213 -1.02 -3.32 -24.73
C ALA A 213 -0.14 -4.10 -25.73
N VAL A 214 -0.68 -4.48 -26.91
CA VAL A 214 0.11 -5.09 -28.00
C VAL A 214 1.26 -4.18 -28.46
N VAL A 215 1.06 -2.85 -28.41
CA VAL A 215 2.07 -1.84 -28.77
C VAL A 215 3.11 -1.63 -27.65
N ASN A 216 2.74 -1.75 -26.38
CA ASN A 216 3.68 -1.67 -25.26
C ASN A 216 3.50 -2.82 -24.25
N PRO A 217 4.26 -3.92 -24.40
CA PRO A 217 4.09 -5.11 -23.56
C PRO A 217 4.54 -4.92 -22.11
N TRP A 218 5.24 -3.83 -21.82
CA TRP A 218 5.76 -3.51 -20.49
C TRP A 218 4.76 -2.73 -19.65
N LEU A 219 3.69 -2.24 -20.25
CA LEU A 219 2.67 -1.45 -19.57
C LEU A 219 1.84 -2.34 -18.64
N PRO A 220 1.80 -2.07 -17.32
CA PRO A 220 1.01 -2.86 -16.40
C PRO A 220 -0.48 -2.66 -16.67
N VAL A 221 -1.21 -3.78 -16.76
CA VAL A 221 -2.67 -3.81 -16.91
C VAL A 221 -3.28 -4.36 -15.64
N TYR A 222 -4.18 -3.60 -15.03
CA TYR A 222 -4.89 -3.96 -13.81
C TYR A 222 -6.37 -4.24 -14.11
N ASP A 223 -6.83 -5.44 -13.77
CA ASP A 223 -8.25 -5.82 -13.89
C ASP A 223 -9.02 -5.39 -12.64
N LEU A 224 -9.73 -4.26 -12.71
CA LEU A 224 -10.38 -3.64 -11.57
C LEU A 224 -11.53 -4.49 -10.99
N PRO A 225 -12.44 -5.08 -11.81
CA PRO A 225 -13.45 -6.01 -11.31
C PRO A 225 -12.86 -7.15 -10.48
N THR A 226 -11.75 -7.74 -10.95
CA THR A 226 -11.08 -8.85 -10.25
C THR A 226 -10.36 -8.37 -8.98
N LEU A 227 -9.66 -7.23 -9.04
CA LEU A 227 -8.88 -6.69 -7.93
C LEU A 227 -9.76 -6.14 -6.80
N LEU A 228 -10.76 -5.32 -7.15
CA LEU A 228 -11.64 -4.66 -6.18
C LEU A 228 -12.83 -5.54 -5.78
N GLY A 229 -13.23 -6.48 -6.63
CA GLY A 229 -14.50 -7.19 -6.51
C GLY A 229 -15.66 -6.38 -7.07
N PRO A 230 -16.72 -7.04 -7.57
CA PRO A 230 -17.78 -6.39 -8.33
C PRO A 230 -18.57 -5.36 -7.50
N ALA A 231 -18.85 -5.66 -6.23
CA ALA A 231 -19.61 -4.76 -5.37
C ALA A 231 -18.89 -3.43 -5.11
N ILE A 232 -17.59 -3.48 -4.79
CA ILE A 232 -16.78 -2.28 -4.52
C ILE A 232 -16.59 -1.49 -5.81
N PHE A 233 -16.30 -2.18 -6.91
CA PHE A 233 -16.11 -1.54 -8.22
C PHE A 233 -17.35 -0.77 -8.67
N SER A 234 -18.54 -1.38 -8.61
CA SER A 234 -19.80 -0.75 -9.00
C SER A 234 -20.10 0.51 -8.19
N SER A 235 -19.72 0.55 -6.91
CA SER A 235 -19.91 1.71 -6.04
C SER A 235 -18.95 2.87 -6.29
N SER A 236 -17.83 2.62 -6.99
CA SER A 236 -16.77 3.60 -7.18
C SER A 236 -17.18 4.78 -8.07
N THR A 237 -16.53 5.93 -7.89
CA THR A 237 -16.75 7.10 -8.77
C THR A 237 -16.29 6.87 -10.21
N LEU A 238 -15.38 5.91 -10.40
CA LEU A 238 -14.80 5.58 -11.69
C LEU A 238 -15.82 4.88 -12.62
N SER A 239 -16.62 3.95 -12.09
CA SER A 239 -17.72 3.31 -12.84
C SER A 239 -18.76 4.33 -13.30
N LYS A 240 -19.06 5.34 -12.46
CA LYS A 240 -20.03 6.41 -12.78
C LYS A 240 -19.53 7.37 -13.85
N ARG A 241 -18.22 7.66 -13.89
CA ARG A 241 -17.62 8.64 -14.82
C ARG A 241 -17.31 8.07 -16.19
N HIS A 242 -17.01 6.78 -16.27
CA HIS A 242 -16.66 6.11 -17.52
C HIS A 242 -17.52 4.86 -17.74
N PRO A 243 -18.86 5.01 -17.88
CA PRO A 243 -19.76 3.87 -17.96
C PRO A 243 -19.63 3.08 -19.27
N ALA A 244 -19.06 3.67 -20.32
CA ALA A 244 -18.99 3.10 -21.67
C ALA A 244 -17.58 2.70 -22.11
N SER A 245 -16.56 2.91 -21.27
CA SER A 245 -15.16 2.69 -21.65
C SER A 245 -14.65 1.38 -21.06
N PRO A 246 -14.39 0.34 -21.88
CA PRO A 246 -13.95 -0.96 -21.37
C PRO A 246 -12.54 -0.89 -20.76
N THR A 247 -11.76 0.14 -21.11
CA THR A 247 -10.41 0.36 -20.60
C THR A 247 -10.10 1.84 -20.43
N LEU A 248 -9.44 2.15 -19.32
CA LEU A 248 -8.93 3.47 -19.02
C LEU A 248 -7.41 3.47 -19.00
N ALA A 249 -6.83 4.59 -19.39
CA ALA A 249 -5.41 4.87 -19.30
C ALA A 249 -5.12 5.77 -18.11
N ILE A 250 -4.12 5.42 -17.30
CA ILE A 250 -3.54 6.28 -16.27
C ILE A 250 -2.31 6.96 -16.87
N PHE A 251 -2.26 8.28 -16.84
CA PHE A 251 -1.07 9.02 -17.27
C PHE A 251 -0.05 9.21 -16.15
N GLN A 252 1.21 9.33 -16.54
CA GLN A 252 2.31 9.54 -15.61
C GLN A 252 2.26 10.95 -15.02
N HIS A 253 1.97 11.06 -13.73
CA HIS A 253 1.88 12.30 -12.99
C HIS A 253 2.35 12.09 -11.55
N PRO A 254 2.95 13.08 -10.86
CA PRO A 254 3.29 12.95 -9.45
C PRO A 254 2.13 12.45 -8.57
N SER A 255 0.92 12.91 -8.83
CA SER A 255 -0.30 12.49 -8.12
C SER A 255 -0.70 11.02 -8.39
N THR A 256 -0.43 10.50 -9.59
CA THR A 256 -0.82 9.11 -9.96
C THR A 256 0.16 8.07 -9.43
N ILE A 257 1.38 8.44 -9.06
CA ILE A 257 2.38 7.50 -8.48
C ILE A 257 1.78 6.74 -7.31
N SER A 258 1.09 7.44 -6.41
CA SER A 258 0.56 6.84 -5.20
C SER A 258 -0.56 5.83 -5.49
N LEU A 259 -1.37 6.09 -6.51
CA LEU A 259 -2.35 5.15 -7.04
C LEU A 259 -1.68 3.93 -7.66
N LEU A 260 -0.65 4.12 -8.50
CA LEU A 260 0.08 3.03 -9.13
C LEU A 260 0.74 2.10 -8.09
N LEU A 261 1.33 2.68 -7.03
CA LEU A 261 1.88 1.91 -5.92
C LEU A 261 0.80 1.13 -5.15
N ALA A 262 -0.38 1.72 -4.94
CA ALA A 262 -1.50 1.04 -4.27
C ALA A 262 -2.03 -0.14 -5.10
N LEU A 263 -2.18 0.05 -6.43
CA LEU A 263 -2.59 -0.99 -7.37
C LEU A 263 -1.59 -2.14 -7.40
N ASP A 264 -0.29 -1.83 -7.48
CA ASP A 264 0.78 -2.83 -7.46
C ASP A 264 0.78 -3.66 -6.16
N ARG A 265 0.58 -3.00 -5.01
CA ARG A 265 0.48 -3.70 -3.71
C ARG A 265 -0.74 -4.63 -3.66
N LEU A 266 -1.90 -4.18 -4.14
CA LEU A 266 -3.12 -5.00 -4.18
C LEU A 266 -2.99 -6.18 -5.15
N ALA A 267 -2.42 -5.95 -6.34
CA ALA A 267 -2.18 -7.00 -7.32
C ALA A 267 -1.19 -8.06 -6.79
N THR A 268 -0.09 -7.61 -6.19
CA THR A 268 0.91 -8.49 -5.54
C THR A 268 0.28 -9.29 -4.40
N TYR A 269 -0.61 -8.67 -3.62
CA TYR A 269 -1.29 -9.33 -2.50
C TYR A 269 -2.22 -10.44 -2.96
N THR A 270 -3.08 -10.15 -3.95
CA THR A 270 -4.12 -11.05 -4.46
C THR A 270 -3.58 -12.13 -5.40
N ARG A 271 -2.34 -11.98 -5.89
CA ARG A 271 -1.78 -12.80 -6.97
C ARG A 271 -2.67 -12.79 -8.23
N ALA A 272 -3.52 -11.77 -8.38
CA ALA A 272 -4.18 -11.52 -9.64
C ALA A 272 -3.07 -11.33 -10.69
N PRO A 273 -3.07 -12.06 -11.81
CA PRO A 273 -2.05 -11.87 -12.82
C PRO A 273 -2.15 -10.42 -13.30
N THR A 274 -1.13 -9.60 -13.02
CA THR A 274 -0.86 -8.42 -13.82
C THR A 274 -0.56 -8.97 -15.20
N THR A 275 -1.60 -9.06 -16.01
CA THR A 275 -1.49 -9.68 -17.33
C THR A 275 -0.74 -8.64 -18.13
N ARG A 276 0.55 -8.88 -18.39
CA ARG A 276 1.23 -8.12 -19.43
C ARG A 276 0.41 -8.32 -20.70
N ALA A 277 0.26 -7.25 -21.45
CA ALA A 277 -0.48 -7.18 -22.69
C ALA A 277 -0.49 -8.44 -23.57
N ASN A 278 0.65 -9.13 -23.62
CA ASN A 278 0.92 -10.23 -24.54
C ASN A 278 0.43 -11.59 -24.03
N GLY A 279 -0.37 -11.65 -22.96
CA GLY A 279 -0.93 -12.91 -22.45
C GLY A 279 0.10 -13.89 -21.85
N LEU A 280 1.39 -13.57 -21.92
CA LEU A 280 2.47 -14.28 -21.25
C LEU A 280 2.56 -13.80 -19.81
N GLY A 281 1.80 -14.46 -18.93
CA GLY A 281 2.00 -14.34 -17.50
C GLY A 281 3.39 -14.84 -17.13
N GLN A 282 4.35 -13.92 -16.91
CA GLN A 282 5.55 -14.31 -16.17
C GLN A 282 5.19 -14.50 -14.69
N PRO A 283 5.69 -15.56 -14.03
CA PRO A 283 5.72 -15.57 -12.58
C PRO A 283 6.54 -14.36 -12.13
N ALA A 284 6.02 -13.63 -11.14
CA ALA A 284 6.68 -12.46 -10.58
C ALA A 284 8.19 -12.72 -10.41
N ILE A 285 9.01 -11.81 -10.95
CA ILE A 285 10.49 -11.85 -10.91
C ILE A 285 11.04 -11.91 -9.46
N PHE A 286 10.17 -11.79 -8.46
CA PHE A 286 10.45 -12.11 -7.07
C PHE A 286 9.74 -13.40 -6.65
N SER A 287 10.21 -14.55 -7.16
CA SER A 287 9.92 -15.85 -6.55
C SER A 287 10.88 -16.06 -5.37
N LEU A 288 10.60 -15.34 -4.29
CA LEU A 288 11.03 -15.63 -2.92
C LEU A 288 9.78 -15.81 -2.06
#